data_AF-A0A226BYQ3-F1
#
_entry.id   AF-A0A226BYQ3-F1
#
_cell.length_a   1.000
_cell.length_b   1.000
_cell.length_c   1.000
_cell.angle_alpha   90.00
_cell.angle_beta   90.00
_cell.angle_gamma   90.00
#
_symmetry.space_group_name_H-M   'P 1'
#
loop_
_entity.id
_entity.type
_entity.pdbx_description
1 polymer ?
#
loop_
_entity_poly.entity_id
_entity_poly.type
_entity_poly.pdbx_seq_one_letter_code
_entity_poly.pdbx_strand_id
1 'polypeptide(L)'
;MIFKKLINHNYSSRNKESIKYIVIHDTGNLSKGADANAHYNYFNTKDRQASAHYFVDDSKVLQVVEDFNASWHCGDGRGKFGITNSNSIGVEICINSDGDYNKALDHTVELVKDLMSNYSIPIERVVRHFDASKKICPKTMSENNWDKWNKFRDSLDLSRALDILVKKEIINSPSYWKENAREGKMVRGEFSASLIKRVAAKI
;
A
#
# COMPACT_ATOMS: atom_id res chain seq x y z
N MET A 1 10.31 5.21 -4.46
CA MET A 1 10.75 4.64 -5.75
C MET A 1 10.47 3.15 -5.73
N ILE A 2 9.79 2.62 -6.75
CA ILE A 2 9.44 1.20 -6.85
C ILE A 2 10.51 0.50 -7.70
N PHE A 3 11.13 -0.54 -7.14
CA PHE A 3 12.04 -1.42 -7.88
C PHE A 3 11.26 -2.60 -8.43
N LYS A 4 11.48 -2.94 -9.71
CA LYS A 4 10.82 -4.07 -10.34
C LYS A 4 11.80 -5.23 -10.51
N LYS A 5 11.46 -6.39 -9.97
CA LYS A 5 12.20 -7.65 -10.13
C LYS A 5 11.20 -8.81 -10.15
N LEU A 6 10.78 -9.22 -11.33
CA LEU A 6 9.66 -10.14 -11.51
C LEU A 6 10.05 -11.60 -11.27
N ILE A 7 9.16 -12.36 -10.64
CA ILE A 7 9.28 -13.82 -10.52
C ILE A 7 8.77 -14.52 -11.79
N ASN A 8 9.17 -15.78 -12.00
CA ASN A 8 8.81 -16.57 -13.19
C ASN A 8 7.64 -17.56 -12.98
N HIS A 9 7.11 -17.66 -11.77
CA HIS A 9 6.03 -18.57 -11.39
C HIS A 9 5.26 -17.97 -10.20
N ASN A 10 4.25 -18.67 -9.66
CA ASN A 10 3.38 -18.19 -8.58
C ASN A 10 2.48 -17.01 -8.96
N TYR A 11 2.00 -16.94 -10.20
CA TYR A 11 0.99 -15.96 -10.59
C TYR A 11 0.16 -16.55 -11.74
N SER A 12 -0.99 -15.93 -11.99
CA SER A 12 -1.85 -16.29 -13.12
C SER A 12 -2.38 -15.03 -13.79
N SER A 13 -3.02 -15.19 -14.94
CA SER A 13 -3.87 -14.13 -15.48
C SER A 13 -4.95 -13.74 -14.46
N ARG A 14 -5.32 -12.46 -14.40
CA ARG A 14 -6.50 -11.98 -13.67
C ARG A 14 -7.83 -12.34 -14.34
N ASN A 15 -7.78 -12.95 -15.53
CA ASN A 15 -8.97 -13.30 -16.32
C ASN A 15 -9.90 -12.09 -16.59
N LYS A 16 -9.30 -10.95 -16.95
CA LYS A 16 -9.98 -9.67 -17.22
C LYS A 16 -10.67 -9.02 -16.02
N GLU A 17 -10.48 -9.53 -14.80
CA GLU A 17 -10.93 -8.83 -13.59
C GLU A 17 -10.18 -7.50 -13.42
N SER A 18 -10.91 -6.46 -13.06
CA SER A 18 -10.32 -5.19 -12.65
C SER A 18 -9.78 -5.27 -11.22
N ILE A 19 -8.72 -4.52 -10.96
CA ILE A 19 -8.18 -4.36 -9.62
C ILE A 19 -9.15 -3.47 -8.83
N LYS A 20 -9.75 -4.04 -7.79
CA LYS A 20 -10.77 -3.39 -6.95
C LYS A 20 -10.27 -3.17 -5.53
N TYR A 21 -9.33 -3.97 -5.05
CA TYR A 21 -8.86 -3.96 -3.66
C TYR A 21 -7.33 -3.94 -3.56
N ILE A 22 -6.85 -3.41 -2.45
CA ILE A 22 -5.47 -3.57 -2.00
C ILE A 22 -5.53 -4.34 -0.68
N VAL A 23 -4.86 -5.50 -0.62
CA VAL A 23 -4.83 -6.36 0.57
C VAL A 23 -3.47 -6.24 1.22
N ILE A 24 -3.46 -5.74 2.45
CA ILE A 24 -2.27 -5.57 3.26
C ILE A 24 -2.00 -6.83 4.07
N HIS A 25 -0.72 -7.21 4.08
CA HIS A 25 -0.16 -8.34 4.82
C HIS A 25 1.10 -7.90 5.57
N ASP A 26 1.55 -8.76 6.48
CA ASP A 26 2.94 -8.79 6.87
C ASP A 26 3.51 -10.16 6.60
N THR A 27 4.82 -10.19 6.35
CA THR A 27 5.53 -11.41 5.94
C THR A 27 5.51 -12.51 7.00
N GLY A 28 5.16 -12.20 8.25
CA GLY A 28 5.25 -13.13 9.38
C GLY A 28 6.68 -13.65 9.65
N ASN A 29 7.71 -13.05 9.05
CA ASN A 29 9.08 -13.55 9.08
C ASN A 29 10.03 -12.54 9.77
N LEU A 30 10.27 -12.77 11.06
CA LEU A 30 11.18 -11.94 11.88
C LEU A 30 12.67 -12.26 11.66
N SER A 31 12.99 -13.27 10.85
CA SER A 31 14.37 -13.73 10.67
C SER A 31 15.25 -12.59 10.14
N LYS A 32 16.48 -12.50 10.67
CA LYS A 32 17.48 -11.55 10.18
C LYS A 32 17.68 -11.72 8.67
N GLY A 33 17.66 -10.61 7.93
CA GLY A 33 17.81 -10.59 6.48
C GLY A 33 16.59 -11.04 5.67
N ALA A 34 15.42 -11.26 6.30
CA ALA A 34 14.17 -11.55 5.59
C ALA A 34 13.54 -10.29 4.95
N ASP A 35 14.35 -9.55 4.20
CA ASP A 35 13.99 -8.31 3.49
C ASP A 35 13.18 -8.60 2.20
N ALA A 36 12.91 -7.58 1.39
CA ALA A 36 12.15 -7.74 0.16
C ALA A 36 12.87 -8.64 -0.88
N ASN A 37 14.21 -8.59 -0.94
CA ASN A 37 14.99 -9.45 -1.85
C ASN A 37 14.93 -10.92 -1.43
N ALA A 38 14.98 -11.19 -0.13
CA ALA A 38 14.87 -12.56 0.41
C ALA A 38 13.53 -13.18 0.03
N HIS A 39 12.44 -12.42 0.14
CA HIS A 39 11.11 -12.87 -0.28
C HIS A 39 11.02 -13.07 -1.80
N TYR A 40 11.57 -12.15 -2.61
CA TYR A 40 11.71 -12.37 -4.05
C TYR A 40 12.42 -13.69 -4.36
N ASN A 41 13.59 -13.94 -3.75
CA ASN A 41 14.36 -15.15 -3.98
C ASN A 41 13.56 -16.39 -3.60
N TYR A 42 12.87 -16.36 -2.44
CA TYR A 42 12.02 -17.45 -1.99
C TYR A 42 10.92 -17.80 -3.00
N PHE A 43 10.16 -16.81 -3.46
CA PHE A 43 9.06 -17.00 -4.40
C PHE A 43 9.50 -17.23 -5.85
N ASN A 44 10.78 -17.00 -6.18
CA ASN A 44 11.34 -17.28 -7.50
C ASN A 44 12.11 -18.60 -7.59
N THR A 45 12.19 -19.39 -6.51
CA THR A 45 12.94 -20.67 -6.51
C THR A 45 12.16 -21.83 -7.13
N LYS A 46 10.84 -21.87 -6.92
CA LYS A 46 9.93 -22.92 -7.40
C LYS A 46 8.48 -22.50 -7.21
N ASP A 47 7.58 -23.24 -7.82
CA ASP A 47 6.15 -23.12 -7.53
C ASP A 47 5.89 -23.34 -6.02
N ARG A 48 5.47 -22.28 -5.35
CA ARG A 48 5.10 -22.20 -3.93
C ARG A 48 3.59 -22.18 -3.75
N GLN A 49 2.81 -22.09 -4.83
CA GLN A 49 1.36 -21.90 -4.77
C GLN A 49 0.96 -20.67 -3.92
N ALA A 50 1.85 -19.67 -3.86
CA ALA A 50 1.67 -18.43 -3.11
C ALA A 50 2.60 -17.33 -3.63
N SER A 51 2.18 -16.06 -3.56
CA SER A 51 2.98 -14.88 -3.87
C SER A 51 2.25 -13.59 -3.49
N ALA A 52 2.97 -12.47 -3.47
CA ALA A 52 2.40 -11.12 -3.40
C ALA A 52 2.87 -10.27 -4.59
N HIS A 53 2.21 -9.16 -4.86
CA HIS A 53 2.64 -8.21 -5.89
C HIS A 53 3.85 -7.41 -5.42
N TYR A 54 3.81 -6.97 -4.16
CA TYR A 54 4.82 -6.10 -3.58
C TYR A 54 5.34 -6.64 -2.26
N PHE A 55 6.65 -6.56 -2.07
CA PHE A 55 7.32 -6.69 -0.77
C PHE A 55 7.95 -5.35 -0.41
N VAL A 56 7.67 -4.86 0.79
CA VAL A 56 8.10 -3.53 1.24
C VAL A 56 8.96 -3.69 2.50
N ASP A 57 10.21 -3.25 2.41
CA ASP A 57 11.14 -3.18 3.54
C ASP A 57 11.52 -1.74 3.88
N ASP A 58 12.39 -1.57 4.85
CA ASP A 58 12.87 -0.28 5.35
C ASP A 58 13.76 0.49 4.36
N SER A 59 14.16 -0.15 3.27
CA SER A 59 15.02 0.41 2.23
C SER A 59 14.28 0.69 0.92
N LYS A 60 13.25 -0.10 0.58
CA LYS A 60 12.59 -0.03 -0.72
C LYS A 60 11.21 -0.71 -0.78
N VAL A 61 10.52 -0.41 -1.88
CA VAL A 61 9.39 -1.20 -2.40
C VAL A 61 9.89 -2.05 -3.55
N LEU A 62 9.68 -3.37 -3.49
CA LEU A 62 10.02 -4.32 -4.55
C LEU A 62 8.74 -4.93 -5.15
N GLN A 63 8.47 -4.65 -6.42
CA GLN A 63 7.42 -5.31 -7.19
C GLN A 63 7.94 -6.60 -7.79
N VAL A 64 7.25 -7.71 -7.49
CA VAL A 64 7.67 -9.05 -7.91
C VAL A 64 6.66 -9.75 -8.80
N VAL A 65 5.38 -9.34 -8.79
CA VAL A 65 4.37 -9.75 -9.77
C VAL A 65 3.81 -8.50 -10.43
N GLU A 66 3.69 -8.52 -11.76
CA GLU A 66 3.07 -7.43 -12.51
C GLU A 66 1.62 -7.21 -12.07
N ASP A 67 1.20 -5.95 -12.00
CA ASP A 67 -0.15 -5.62 -11.51
C ASP A 67 -1.26 -6.20 -12.38
N PHE A 68 -1.04 -6.40 -13.69
CA PHE A 68 -2.00 -7.02 -14.59
C PHE A 68 -2.16 -8.54 -14.38
N ASN A 69 -1.25 -9.17 -13.60
CA ASN A 69 -1.34 -10.56 -13.19
C ASN A 69 -1.93 -10.68 -11.77
N ALA A 70 -2.60 -11.79 -11.50
CA ALA A 70 -3.02 -12.16 -10.16
C ALA A 70 -1.86 -12.84 -9.43
N SER A 71 -1.41 -12.26 -8.31
CA SER A 71 -0.59 -12.98 -7.34
C SER A 71 -1.48 -13.86 -6.46
N TRP A 72 -0.91 -14.84 -5.77
CA TRP A 72 -1.65 -15.82 -4.97
C TRP A 72 -1.45 -15.56 -3.47
N HIS A 73 -2.11 -14.53 -2.92
CA HIS A 73 -1.83 -14.01 -1.57
C HIS A 73 -2.98 -14.20 -0.58
N CYS A 74 -4.23 -14.00 -1.00
CA CYS A 74 -5.32 -13.80 -0.04
C CYS A 74 -6.02 -15.09 0.40
N GLY A 75 -5.73 -16.25 -0.21
CA GLY A 75 -6.37 -17.51 0.18
C GLY A 75 -7.90 -17.37 0.19
N ASP A 76 -8.43 -16.88 -0.93
CA ASP A 76 -9.74 -16.23 -1.04
C ASP A 76 -10.97 -17.11 -0.76
N GLY A 77 -10.78 -18.40 -0.43
CA GLY A 77 -11.87 -19.33 -0.14
C GLY A 77 -12.89 -19.40 -1.27
N ARG A 78 -12.45 -19.23 -2.53
CA ARG A 78 -13.30 -19.08 -3.72
C ARG A 78 -14.14 -17.80 -3.73
N GLY A 79 -13.60 -16.71 -3.18
CA GLY A 79 -14.24 -15.40 -3.16
C GLY A 79 -15.37 -15.25 -2.15
N LYS A 80 -15.38 -16.03 -1.07
CA LYS A 80 -16.42 -16.01 -0.03
C LYS A 80 -16.76 -14.60 0.49
N PHE A 81 -15.77 -13.71 0.52
CA PHE A 81 -15.91 -12.33 1.02
C PHE A 81 -15.81 -11.28 -0.10
N GLY A 82 -15.88 -11.69 -1.38
CA GLY A 82 -15.81 -10.78 -2.54
C GLY A 82 -14.42 -10.21 -2.83
N ILE A 83 -13.41 -10.55 -2.04
CA ILE A 83 -12.00 -10.19 -2.24
C ILE A 83 -11.28 -11.45 -2.72
N THR A 84 -10.67 -11.40 -3.90
CA THR A 84 -10.02 -12.53 -4.57
C THR A 84 -8.60 -12.19 -5.00
N ASN A 85 -7.80 -13.21 -5.31
CA ASN A 85 -6.48 -13.01 -5.91
C ASN A 85 -6.58 -12.20 -7.22
N SER A 86 -7.61 -12.46 -8.03
CA SER A 86 -7.78 -11.82 -9.34
C SER A 86 -8.23 -10.37 -9.27
N ASN A 87 -8.96 -9.95 -8.24
CA ASN A 87 -9.47 -8.58 -8.12
C ASN A 87 -8.69 -7.69 -7.14
N SER A 88 -7.52 -8.14 -6.68
CA SER A 88 -6.75 -7.40 -5.67
C SER A 88 -5.24 -7.38 -5.90
N ILE A 89 -4.58 -6.40 -5.29
CA ILE A 89 -3.13 -6.27 -5.19
C ILE A 89 -2.71 -6.68 -3.77
N GLY A 90 -1.81 -7.64 -3.64
CA GLY A 90 -1.23 -8.07 -2.37
C GLY A 90 0.05 -7.29 -2.06
N VAL A 91 0.09 -6.64 -0.89
CA VAL A 91 1.25 -5.89 -0.39
C VAL A 91 1.71 -6.52 0.91
N GLU A 92 2.94 -7.01 0.93
CA GLU A 92 3.59 -7.65 2.08
C GLU A 92 4.58 -6.69 2.74
N ILE A 93 4.36 -6.39 4.02
CA ILE A 93 5.28 -5.61 4.84
C ILE A 93 6.33 -6.56 5.43
N CYS A 94 7.61 -6.33 5.12
CA CYS A 94 8.73 -7.05 5.71
C CYS A 94 8.86 -6.67 7.19
N ILE A 95 9.05 -7.67 8.05
CA ILE A 95 9.15 -7.50 9.51
C ILE A 95 10.44 -8.09 10.08
N ASN A 96 11.46 -8.29 9.24
CA ASN A 96 12.75 -8.83 9.63
C ASN A 96 13.37 -8.02 10.78
N SER A 97 13.95 -8.71 11.75
CA SER A 97 14.44 -8.11 13.01
C SER A 97 15.59 -7.12 12.87
N ASP A 98 16.30 -7.13 11.73
CA ASP A 98 17.35 -6.19 11.38
C ASP A 98 16.88 -5.03 10.49
N GLY A 99 15.58 -4.94 10.20
CA GLY A 99 14.98 -3.83 9.46
C GLY A 99 14.24 -2.83 10.36
N ASP A 100 14.09 -1.60 9.90
CA ASP A 100 13.25 -0.58 10.53
C ASP A 100 11.78 -0.69 10.08
N TYR A 101 10.97 -1.35 10.91
CA TYR A 101 9.54 -1.56 10.64
C TYR A 101 8.75 -0.26 10.39
N ASN A 102 9.12 0.85 11.03
CA ASN A 102 8.40 2.11 10.82
C ASN A 102 8.69 2.69 9.44
N LYS A 103 9.92 2.58 8.95
CA LYS A 103 10.24 2.95 7.56
C LYS A 103 9.56 2.05 6.55
N ALA A 104 9.50 0.75 6.81
CA ALA A 104 8.74 -0.18 5.96
C ALA A 104 7.25 0.21 5.91
N LEU A 105 6.67 0.64 7.03
CA LEU A 105 5.31 1.19 7.08
C LEU A 105 5.18 2.47 6.27
N ASP A 106 6.08 3.43 6.41
CA ASP A 106 6.05 4.69 5.66
C ASP A 106 6.13 4.43 4.15
N HIS A 107 7.03 3.55 3.70
CA HIS A 107 7.10 3.12 2.31
C HIS A 107 5.81 2.43 1.84
N THR A 108 5.16 1.65 2.71
CA THR A 108 3.89 0.99 2.42
C THR A 108 2.77 2.01 2.26
N VAL A 109 2.71 3.02 3.12
CA VAL A 109 1.73 4.11 3.03
C VAL A 109 1.83 4.83 1.69
N GLU A 110 3.05 5.19 1.27
CA GLU A 110 3.26 5.87 -0.01
C GLU A 110 2.90 4.97 -1.20
N LEU A 111 3.32 3.70 -1.19
CA LEU A 111 2.91 2.73 -2.21
C LEU A 111 1.37 2.59 -2.30
N VAL A 112 0.69 2.48 -1.16
CA VAL A 112 -0.76 2.27 -1.15
C VAL A 112 -1.49 3.50 -1.66
N LYS A 113 -1.03 4.72 -1.34
CA LYS A 113 -1.57 5.97 -1.93
C LYS A 113 -1.41 5.99 -3.45
N ASP A 114 -0.24 5.59 -3.96
CA ASP A 114 0.01 5.51 -5.40
C ASP A 114 -0.92 4.49 -6.07
N LEU A 115 -1.05 3.29 -5.50
CA LEU A 115 -1.96 2.26 -6.00
C LEU A 115 -3.42 2.71 -5.97
N MET A 116 -3.85 3.38 -4.89
CA MET A 116 -5.20 3.95 -4.77
C MET A 116 -5.46 4.97 -5.89
N SER A 117 -4.51 5.86 -6.14
CA SER A 117 -4.61 6.85 -7.21
C SER A 117 -4.66 6.19 -8.60
N ASN A 118 -3.69 5.32 -8.90
CA ASN A 118 -3.52 4.69 -10.21
C ASN A 118 -4.71 3.82 -10.62
N TYR A 119 -5.32 3.12 -9.65
CA TYR A 119 -6.44 2.22 -9.90
C TYR A 119 -7.80 2.78 -9.47
N SER A 120 -7.85 4.05 -9.03
CA SER A 120 -9.07 4.67 -8.49
C SER A 120 -9.73 3.84 -7.39
N ILE A 121 -8.92 3.24 -6.51
CA ILE A 121 -9.37 2.41 -5.40
C ILE A 121 -9.64 3.31 -4.20
N PRO A 122 -10.88 3.32 -3.66
CA PRO A 122 -11.20 4.13 -2.50
C PRO A 122 -10.66 3.46 -1.23
N ILE A 123 -10.46 4.25 -0.16
CA ILE A 123 -9.82 3.79 1.08
C ILE A 123 -10.57 2.64 1.78
N GLU A 124 -11.87 2.49 1.53
CA GLU A 124 -12.70 1.39 2.03
C GLU A 124 -12.32 0.04 1.41
N ARG A 125 -11.61 0.06 0.29
CA ARG A 125 -11.11 -1.12 -0.40
C ARG A 125 -9.61 -1.36 -0.20
N VAL A 126 -8.98 -0.60 0.70
CA VAL A 126 -7.72 -0.99 1.34
C VAL A 126 -8.06 -1.82 2.57
N VAL A 127 -7.79 -3.12 2.48
CA VAL A 127 -8.30 -4.12 3.42
C VAL A 127 -7.16 -4.98 3.96
N ARG A 128 -7.42 -5.69 5.06
CA ARG A 128 -6.48 -6.67 5.62
C ARG A 128 -6.66 -7.99 4.91
N HIS A 129 -5.65 -8.85 4.95
CA HIS A 129 -5.83 -10.27 4.62
C HIS A 129 -6.92 -10.93 5.49
N PHE A 130 -7.08 -10.46 6.74
CA PHE A 130 -8.19 -10.84 7.61
C PHE A 130 -9.57 -10.58 6.99
N ASP A 131 -9.75 -9.48 6.27
CA ASP A 131 -11.03 -9.16 5.65
C ASP A 131 -11.33 -10.11 4.47
N ALA A 132 -10.27 -10.56 3.76
CA ALA A 132 -10.36 -11.46 2.62
C ALA A 132 -10.54 -12.94 2.99
N SER A 133 -10.07 -13.40 4.15
CA SER A 133 -10.05 -14.84 4.50
C SER A 133 -10.26 -15.18 5.97
N LYS A 134 -10.30 -14.18 6.87
CA LYS A 134 -10.25 -14.32 8.33
C LYS A 134 -8.91 -14.82 8.91
N LYS A 135 -7.86 -14.99 8.09
CA LYS A 135 -6.49 -15.14 8.61
C LYS A 135 -6.11 -13.89 9.39
N ILE A 136 -5.60 -14.02 10.61
CA ILE A 136 -5.12 -12.88 11.41
C ILE A 136 -3.83 -12.35 10.78
N CYS A 137 -3.98 -11.50 9.78
CA CYS A 137 -2.92 -10.91 8.97
C CYS A 137 -3.40 -9.52 8.46
N PRO A 138 -2.61 -8.45 8.58
CA PRO A 138 -1.26 -8.39 9.16
C PRO A 138 -1.27 -8.61 10.68
N LYS A 139 -0.51 -9.60 11.15
CA LYS A 139 -0.46 -10.01 12.55
C LYS A 139 0.13 -8.90 13.42
N THR A 140 1.14 -8.18 12.95
CA THR A 140 1.81 -7.09 13.68
C THR A 140 0.88 -5.91 14.00
N MET A 141 -0.24 -5.80 13.27
CA MET A 141 -1.26 -4.77 13.49
C MET A 141 -2.52 -5.28 14.19
N SER A 142 -2.58 -6.56 14.59
CA SER A 142 -3.81 -7.21 15.07
C SER A 142 -4.14 -6.96 16.55
N GLU A 143 -3.17 -6.48 17.33
CA GLU A 143 -3.34 -6.20 18.76
C GLU A 143 -4.28 -5.02 19.02
N ASN A 144 -4.80 -4.92 20.26
CA ASN A 144 -5.65 -3.82 20.72
C ASN A 144 -6.81 -3.51 19.76
N ASN A 145 -7.51 -4.55 19.32
CA ASN A 145 -8.60 -4.44 18.37
C ASN A 145 -8.20 -3.70 17.07
N TRP A 146 -7.04 -4.06 16.52
CA TRP A 146 -6.52 -3.51 15.26
C TRP A 146 -6.16 -2.01 15.32
N ASP A 147 -5.77 -1.47 16.48
CA ASP A 147 -5.43 -0.04 16.63
C ASP A 147 -4.33 0.43 15.66
N LYS A 148 -3.26 -0.36 15.49
CA LYS A 148 -2.19 -0.05 14.53
C LYS A 148 -2.70 -0.04 13.08
N TRP A 149 -3.61 -0.93 12.73
CA TRP A 149 -4.24 -0.96 11.41
C TRP A 149 -5.11 0.28 11.18
N ASN A 150 -5.87 0.71 12.20
CA ASN A 150 -6.66 1.93 12.10
C ASN A 150 -5.77 3.16 11.88
N LYS A 151 -4.65 3.27 12.62
CA LYS A 151 -3.65 4.33 12.40
C LYS A 151 -3.03 4.28 11.02
N PHE A 152 -2.71 3.09 10.51
CA PHE A 152 -2.26 2.90 9.13
C PHE A 152 -3.30 3.39 8.13
N ARG A 153 -4.58 2.99 8.27
CA ARG A 153 -5.65 3.48 7.40
C ARG A 153 -5.82 4.99 7.48
N ASP A 154 -5.79 5.58 8.67
CA ASP A 154 -5.90 7.03 8.85
C ASP A 154 -4.78 7.79 8.11
N SER A 155 -3.58 7.20 8.01
CA SER A 155 -2.46 7.80 7.28
C SER A 155 -2.65 7.80 5.75
N LEU A 156 -3.59 7.01 5.22
CA LEU A 156 -3.95 6.98 3.79
C LEU A 156 -4.95 8.07 3.42
N ASP A 157 -5.68 8.64 4.39
CA ASP A 157 -6.68 9.67 4.10
C ASP A 157 -6.04 11.05 3.89
N LEU A 158 -5.87 11.40 2.61
CA LEU A 158 -5.46 12.72 2.17
C LEU A 158 -6.41 13.83 2.65
N SER A 159 -7.70 13.53 2.87
CA SER A 159 -8.67 14.52 3.34
C SER A 159 -8.30 15.01 4.73
N ARG A 160 -7.83 14.13 5.61
CA ARG A 160 -7.30 14.52 6.92
C ARG A 160 -6.04 15.38 6.84
N ALA A 161 -5.15 15.10 5.89
CA ALA A 161 -4.00 15.97 5.65
C ALA A 161 -4.45 17.37 5.19
N LEU A 162 -5.41 17.45 4.27
CA LEU A 162 -6.02 18.71 3.84
C LEU A 162 -6.69 19.45 5.00
N ASP A 163 -7.42 18.75 5.87
CA ASP A 163 -8.06 19.34 7.06
C ASP A 163 -7.05 19.91 8.04
N ILE A 164 -5.91 19.22 8.25
CA ILE A 164 -4.81 19.74 9.07
C ILE A 164 -4.25 21.02 8.44
N LEU A 165 -4.03 21.04 7.12
CA LEU A 165 -3.55 22.22 6.41
C LEU A 165 -4.55 23.37 6.48
N VAL A 166 -5.86 23.09 6.42
CA VAL A 166 -6.92 24.09 6.62
C VAL A 166 -6.90 24.63 8.05
N LYS A 167 -6.83 23.74 9.06
CA LYS A 167 -6.78 24.12 10.49
C LYS A 167 -5.53 24.93 10.84
N LYS A 168 -4.42 24.69 10.13
CA LYS A 168 -3.18 25.45 10.26
C LYS A 168 -3.18 26.73 9.41
N GLU A 169 -4.27 27.03 8.71
CA GLU A 169 -4.43 28.17 7.80
C GLU A 169 -3.42 28.18 6.64
N ILE A 170 -2.83 27.02 6.34
CA ILE A 170 -1.87 26.84 5.25
C ILE A 170 -2.62 26.86 3.91
N ILE A 171 -3.78 26.20 3.84
CA ILE A 171 -4.70 26.25 2.70
C ILE A 171 -6.08 26.71 3.14
N ASN A 172 -6.86 27.29 2.22
CA ASN A 172 -8.27 27.67 2.44
C ASN A 172 -9.21 27.11 1.38
N SER A 173 -8.68 26.28 0.47
CA SER A 173 -9.38 25.72 -0.68
C SER A 173 -9.09 24.22 -0.81
N PRO A 174 -9.42 23.38 0.19
CA PRO A 174 -9.03 21.97 0.22
C PRO A 174 -9.46 21.20 -1.03
N SER A 175 -10.64 21.48 -1.59
CA SER A 175 -11.12 20.88 -2.84
C SER A 175 -10.22 21.18 -4.04
N TYR A 176 -9.70 22.41 -4.14
CA TYR A 176 -8.80 22.80 -5.23
C TYR A 176 -7.51 21.98 -5.21
N TRP A 177 -6.88 21.88 -4.03
CA TRP A 177 -5.65 21.10 -3.86
C TRP A 177 -5.91 19.61 -4.09
N LYS A 178 -7.03 19.08 -3.57
CA LYS A 178 -7.44 17.70 -3.81
C LYS A 178 -7.61 17.39 -5.28
N GLU A 179 -8.05 18.32 -6.12
CA GLU A 179 -8.30 18.09 -7.55
C GLU A 179 -7.07 18.33 -8.43
N ASN A 180 -6.25 19.34 -8.10
CA ASN A 180 -5.22 19.86 -9.00
C ASN A 180 -3.78 19.51 -8.60
N ALA A 181 -3.52 19.21 -7.32
CA ALA A 181 -2.17 18.81 -6.86
C ALA A 181 -2.01 17.28 -6.94
N ARG A 182 -2.07 16.75 -8.17
CA ARG A 182 -1.91 15.32 -8.48
C ARG A 182 -1.00 15.13 -9.69
N GLU A 183 -0.46 13.93 -9.84
CA GLU A 183 0.32 13.56 -11.03
C GLU A 183 -0.50 13.80 -12.32
N GLY A 184 0.15 14.42 -13.32
CA GLY A 184 -0.49 14.79 -14.59
C GLY A 184 -1.43 16.01 -14.55
N LYS A 185 -1.57 16.69 -13.41
CA LYS A 185 -2.34 17.93 -13.27
C LYS A 185 -1.44 19.14 -13.01
N MET A 186 -1.93 20.33 -13.34
CA MET A 186 -1.22 21.59 -13.08
C MET A 186 -1.84 22.33 -11.89
N VAL A 187 -0.99 22.77 -10.98
CA VAL A 187 -1.35 23.72 -9.93
C VAL A 187 -1.11 25.14 -10.46
N ARG A 188 -2.10 26.02 -10.29
CA ARG A 188 -2.00 27.44 -10.66
C ARG A 188 -0.92 28.12 -9.83
N GLY A 189 0.00 28.83 -10.49
CA GLY A 189 1.20 29.40 -9.87
C GLY A 189 0.90 30.35 -8.71
N GLU A 190 -0.19 31.11 -8.77
CA GLU A 190 -0.66 32.01 -7.72
C GLU A 190 -1.05 31.27 -6.43
N PHE A 191 -1.62 30.06 -6.53
CA PHE A 191 -1.96 29.24 -5.39
C PHE A 191 -0.72 28.60 -4.80
N SER A 192 0.21 28.14 -5.64
CA SER A 192 1.53 27.67 -5.21
C SER A 192 2.30 28.76 -4.46
N ALA A 193 2.34 29.98 -4.99
CA ALA A 193 3.01 31.11 -4.36
C ALA A 193 2.38 31.47 -3.01
N SER A 194 1.03 31.44 -2.93
CA SER A 194 0.30 31.69 -1.68
C SER A 194 0.56 30.60 -0.64
N LEU A 195 0.59 29.33 -1.07
CA LEU A 195 0.92 28.19 -0.21
C LEU A 195 2.33 28.35 0.37
N ILE A 196 3.34 28.60 -0.47
CA ILE A 196 4.74 28.77 -0.04
C ILE A 196 4.87 29.87 1.00
N LYS A 197 4.24 31.04 0.77
CA LYS A 197 4.25 32.16 1.74
C LYS A 197 3.63 31.77 3.08
N ARG A 198 2.50 31.06 3.07
CA ARG A 198 1.81 30.65 4.30
C ARG A 198 2.58 29.56 5.05
N VAL A 199 3.17 28.61 4.34
CA VAL A 199 4.04 27.59 4.95
C VAL A 199 5.24 28.28 5.60
N ALA A 200 5.94 29.17 4.89
CA ALA A 200 7.09 29.91 5.41
C ALA A 200 6.78 30.74 6.66
N ALA A 201 5.55 31.25 6.81
CA ALA A 201 5.11 32.00 7.98
C ALA A 201 4.79 31.13 9.21
N LYS A 202 4.79 29.80 9.09
CA LYS A 202 4.46 28.86 10.17
C LYS A 202 5.67 28.00 10.61
N ILE A 203 6.84 28.23 10.00
CA ILE A 203 8.15 27.65 10.38
C ILE A 203 8.87 28.64 11.28
#